data_AF-A0AAU5XN52-F1
#
_entry.id   AF-A0AAU5XN52-F1
#
_cell.length_a   1.000
_cell.length_b   1.000
_cell.length_c   1.000
_cell.angle_alpha   90.00
_cell.angle_beta   90.00
_cell.angle_gamma   90.00
#
_symmetry.space_group_name_H-M   'P 1'
#
loop_
_entity.id
_entity.type
_entity.pdbx_description
1 polymer ?
#
loop_
_entity_poly.entity_id
_entity_poly.type
_entity_poly.pdbx_seq_one_letter_code
_entity_poly.pdbx_strand_id
1 'polypeptide(L)'
;MPAVLQIPDFVWALVELDRSERPITYSPERMAEARLRRQRAMLRPDGPTYEVILEEFVVRRLNVPVSVMGHQLRHLADIVAGQPNVTLRVLPYNARLVGGLLPKSSFALYTFADPAMAVAETINSDLVYTDPSETQRYEGHYSRLRLASLPAADSKLIRSKTKFWQMIGLGTRLRPDLFGPGQDKKQFLVFDLARNVEFFDSDIPEADGRVQPSLGERLFAQRAELLYTLHQL
;
A
#
# COMPACT_ATOMS: atom_id res chain seq x y z
N MET A 1 4.82 -4.98 -3.14
CA MET A 1 3.77 -5.98 -2.84
C MET A 1 4.44 -7.17 -2.17
N PRO A 2 4.11 -7.53 -0.91
CA PRO A 2 4.85 -8.56 -0.16
C PRO A 2 4.86 -9.93 -0.87
N ALA A 3 6.04 -10.42 -1.23
CA ALA A 3 6.21 -11.63 -2.05
C ALA A 3 5.53 -12.88 -1.47
N VAL A 4 5.50 -13.02 -0.14
CA VAL A 4 4.89 -14.18 0.54
C VAL A 4 3.37 -14.18 0.45
N LEU A 5 2.72 -13.05 0.20
CA LEU A 5 1.26 -12.93 0.10
C LEU A 5 0.79 -12.79 -1.34
N GLN A 6 1.65 -13.03 -2.33
CA GLN A 6 1.29 -12.92 -3.74
C GLN A 6 0.51 -14.15 -4.23
N ILE A 7 -0.51 -13.91 -5.07
CA ILE A 7 -1.24 -14.98 -5.78
C ILE A 7 -0.45 -15.42 -7.03
N PRO A 8 -0.67 -16.66 -7.53
CA PRO A 8 0.01 -17.15 -8.73
C PRO A 8 -0.07 -16.21 -9.94
N ASP A 9 -1.25 -15.65 -10.22
CA ASP A 9 -1.44 -14.71 -11.35
C ASP A 9 -0.54 -13.47 -11.23
N PHE A 10 -0.38 -12.95 -10.02
CA PHE A 10 0.48 -11.80 -9.75
C PHE A 10 1.95 -12.17 -9.94
N VAL A 11 2.36 -13.35 -9.45
CA VAL A 11 3.72 -13.86 -9.64
C VAL A 11 4.04 -14.02 -11.13
N TRP A 12 3.15 -14.63 -11.90
CA TRP A 12 3.34 -14.81 -13.34
C TRP A 12 3.37 -13.47 -14.09
N ALA A 13 2.52 -12.51 -13.74
CA ALA A 13 2.57 -11.19 -14.33
C ALA A 13 3.93 -10.50 -14.08
N LEU A 14 4.54 -10.67 -12.90
CA LEU A 14 5.89 -10.17 -12.64
C LEU A 14 6.98 -10.89 -13.45
N VAL A 15 6.86 -12.21 -13.64
CA VAL A 15 7.79 -13.00 -14.45
C VAL A 15 7.78 -12.54 -15.90
N GLU A 16 6.60 -12.27 -16.47
CA GLU A 16 6.48 -11.76 -17.83
C GLU A 16 7.11 -10.36 -17.99
N LEU A 17 7.02 -9.50 -16.98
CA LEU A 17 7.71 -8.21 -17.00
C LEU A 17 9.24 -8.37 -17.00
N ASP A 18 9.79 -9.21 -16.13
CA ASP A 18 11.25 -9.45 -16.07
C ASP A 18 11.76 -10.08 -17.37
N ARG A 19 10.99 -11.01 -17.97
CA ARG A 19 11.27 -11.56 -19.31
C ARG A 19 11.29 -10.50 -20.41
N SER A 20 10.48 -9.45 -20.29
CA SER A 20 10.42 -8.37 -21.27
C SER A 20 11.62 -7.43 -21.21
N GLU A 21 12.27 -7.32 -20.04
CA GLU A 21 13.47 -6.51 -19.87
C GLU A 21 14.75 -7.30 -20.24
N ARG A 22 14.79 -8.60 -19.94
CA ARG A 22 15.98 -9.44 -20.13
C ARG A 22 15.68 -10.95 -20.09
N PRO A 23 16.59 -11.79 -20.59
CA PRO A 23 16.54 -13.23 -20.32
C PRO A 23 16.64 -13.52 -18.81
N ILE A 24 15.70 -14.30 -18.29
CA ILE A 24 15.70 -14.73 -16.89
C ILE A 24 16.73 -15.84 -16.65
N THR A 25 17.37 -15.83 -15.48
CA THR A 25 18.40 -16.81 -15.07
C THR A 25 17.93 -17.76 -13.96
N TYR A 26 16.66 -17.65 -13.54
CA TYR A 26 16.02 -18.47 -12.52
C TYR A 26 14.85 -19.28 -13.10
N SER A 27 14.35 -20.26 -12.33
CA SER A 27 13.11 -20.99 -12.68
C SER A 27 11.90 -20.29 -12.03
N PRO A 28 10.96 -19.75 -12.83
CA PRO A 28 9.70 -19.19 -12.33
C PRO A 28 8.92 -20.17 -11.46
N GLU A 29 8.89 -21.45 -11.84
CA GLU A 29 8.17 -22.51 -11.14
C GLU A 29 8.76 -22.75 -9.75
N ARG A 30 10.09 -22.87 -9.65
CA ARG A 30 10.78 -23.02 -8.35
C ARG A 30 10.60 -21.79 -7.47
N MET A 31 10.63 -20.59 -8.06
CA MET A 31 10.36 -19.35 -7.34
C MET A 31 8.94 -19.32 -6.78
N ALA A 32 7.94 -19.66 -7.60
CA ALA A 32 6.53 -19.71 -7.19
C ALA A 32 6.30 -20.76 -6.10
N GLU A 33 6.87 -21.96 -6.24
CA GLU A 33 6.82 -23.01 -5.23
C GLU A 33 7.44 -22.54 -3.91
N ALA A 34 8.59 -21.89 -3.96
CA ALA A 34 9.24 -21.35 -2.77
C ALA A 34 8.41 -20.24 -2.09
N ARG A 35 7.66 -19.42 -2.85
CA ARG A 35 6.71 -18.44 -2.30
C ARG A 35 5.53 -19.13 -1.62
N LEU A 36 4.91 -20.11 -2.27
CA LEU A 36 3.81 -20.90 -1.72
C LEU A 36 4.21 -21.64 -0.43
N ARG A 37 5.41 -22.22 -0.39
CA ARG A 37 5.93 -22.89 0.81
C ARG A 37 6.07 -21.91 1.98
N ARG A 38 6.63 -20.72 1.74
CA ARG A 38 6.74 -19.67 2.77
C ARG A 38 5.37 -19.19 3.23
N GLN A 39 4.43 -19.00 2.30
CA GLN A 39 3.06 -18.59 2.63
C GLN A 39 2.38 -19.64 3.51
N ARG A 40 2.45 -20.92 3.15
CA ARG A 40 1.89 -22.02 3.95
C ARG A 40 2.51 -22.11 5.33
N ALA A 41 3.82 -21.90 5.46
CA ALA A 41 4.50 -21.90 6.75
C ALA A 41 4.09 -20.70 7.62
N MET A 42 3.92 -19.52 7.01
CA MET A 42 3.54 -18.29 7.69
C MET A 42 2.07 -18.29 8.15
N LEU A 43 1.16 -18.88 7.37
CA LEU A 43 -0.28 -18.90 7.64
C LEU A 43 -0.77 -20.05 8.54
N ARG A 44 0.15 -20.78 9.18
CA ARG A 44 -0.23 -21.81 10.17
C ARG A 44 -0.76 -21.15 11.44
N PRO A 45 -1.64 -21.82 12.22
CA PRO A 45 -2.18 -21.26 13.46
C PRO A 45 -1.11 -20.84 14.48
N ASP A 46 0.03 -21.52 14.49
CA ASP A 46 1.22 -21.28 15.32
C ASP A 46 2.36 -20.57 14.55
N GLY A 47 2.04 -20.00 13.38
CA GLY A 47 2.99 -19.27 12.56
C GLY A 47 3.44 -17.95 13.18
N PRO A 48 4.51 -17.33 12.63
CA PRO A 48 4.98 -16.03 13.08
C PRO A 48 3.92 -14.95 12.87
N THR A 49 4.02 -13.86 13.64
CA THR A 49 3.28 -12.64 13.34
C THR A 49 3.86 -11.98 12.09
N TYR A 50 2.98 -11.45 11.24
CA TYR A 50 3.36 -10.84 9.97
C TYR A 50 2.65 -9.50 9.79
N GLU A 51 3.38 -8.41 9.94
CA GLU A 51 2.86 -7.04 9.76
C GLU A 51 3.42 -6.44 8.46
N VAL A 52 2.52 -6.07 7.56
CA VAL A 52 2.85 -5.44 6.27
C VAL A 52 2.46 -3.97 6.33
N ILE A 53 3.41 -3.10 5.97
CA ILE A 53 3.11 -1.71 5.66
C ILE A 53 3.16 -1.57 4.14
N LEU A 54 1.99 -1.36 3.54
CA LEU A 54 1.83 -1.20 2.11
C LEU A 54 1.67 0.29 1.79
N GLU A 55 2.58 0.83 0.99
CA GLU A 55 2.40 2.19 0.48
C GLU A 55 1.21 2.27 -0.46
N GLU A 56 0.41 3.33 -0.32
CA GLU A 56 -0.71 3.63 -1.21
C GLU A 56 -0.29 3.62 -2.69
N PHE A 57 0.93 4.04 -2.99
CA PHE A 57 1.40 4.09 -4.36
C PHE A 57 1.52 2.71 -5.01
N VAL A 58 1.68 1.63 -4.24
CA VAL A 58 1.72 0.25 -4.76
C VAL A 58 0.41 -0.15 -5.43
N VAL A 59 -0.71 0.41 -4.98
CA VAL A 59 -2.03 0.14 -5.61
C VAL A 59 -2.34 1.10 -6.75
N ARG A 60 -1.62 2.22 -6.87
CA ARG A 60 -1.84 3.25 -7.90
C ARG A 60 -0.90 3.13 -9.10
N ARG A 61 0.37 2.77 -8.88
CA ARG A 61 1.36 2.56 -9.94
C ARG A 61 1.49 1.07 -10.22
N LEU A 62 0.63 0.62 -11.12
CA LEU A 62 0.52 -0.79 -11.47
C LEU A 62 1.65 -1.19 -12.43
N ASN A 63 2.40 -2.22 -12.05
CA ASN A 63 3.32 -2.90 -12.97
C ASN A 63 2.61 -4.07 -13.69
N VAL A 64 1.51 -4.56 -13.12
CA VAL A 64 0.74 -5.71 -13.63
C VAL A 64 -0.63 -5.26 -14.14
N PRO A 65 -1.34 -6.09 -14.95
CA PRO A 65 -2.70 -5.77 -15.38
C PRO A 65 -3.65 -5.45 -14.20
N VAL A 66 -4.59 -4.52 -14.42
CA VAL A 66 -5.54 -4.05 -13.40
C VAL A 66 -6.34 -5.20 -12.79
N SER A 67 -6.78 -6.16 -13.59
CA SER A 67 -7.51 -7.35 -13.13
C SER A 67 -6.69 -8.18 -12.15
N VAL A 68 -5.40 -8.42 -12.46
CA VAL A 68 -4.46 -9.16 -11.62
C VAL A 68 -4.19 -8.43 -10.31
N MET A 69 -3.98 -7.10 -10.34
CA MET A 69 -3.84 -6.32 -9.11
C MET A 69 -5.12 -6.40 -8.26
N GLY A 70 -6.30 -6.29 -8.87
CA GLY A 70 -7.58 -6.43 -8.18
C GLY A 70 -7.71 -7.79 -7.46
N HIS A 71 -7.30 -8.88 -8.13
CA HIS A 71 -7.28 -10.22 -7.53
C HIS A 71 -6.30 -10.30 -6.36
N GLN A 72 -5.10 -9.74 -6.52
CA GLN A 72 -4.08 -9.69 -5.49
C GLN A 72 -4.56 -8.92 -4.24
N LEU A 73 -5.20 -7.77 -4.42
CA LEU A 73 -5.68 -6.95 -3.30
C LEU A 73 -6.85 -7.61 -2.55
N ARG A 74 -7.77 -8.28 -3.26
CA ARG A 74 -8.83 -9.07 -2.62
C ARG A 74 -8.24 -10.23 -1.81
N HIS A 75 -7.27 -10.94 -2.37
CA HIS A 75 -6.57 -12.01 -1.67
C HIS A 75 -5.89 -11.53 -0.38
N LEU A 76 -5.19 -10.38 -0.43
CA LEU A 76 -4.61 -9.77 0.78
C LEU A 76 -5.68 -9.49 1.84
N ALA A 77 -6.79 -8.90 1.43
CA ALA A 77 -7.88 -8.63 2.36
C ALA A 77 -8.39 -9.94 2.97
N ASP A 78 -8.56 -11.00 2.18
CA ASP A 78 -9.09 -12.30 2.62
C ASP A 78 -8.16 -12.96 3.64
N ILE A 79 -6.85 -12.90 3.41
CA ILE A 79 -5.85 -13.30 4.40
C ILE A 79 -6.02 -12.50 5.69
N VAL A 80 -5.98 -11.17 5.64
CA VAL A 80 -6.04 -10.32 6.86
C VAL A 80 -7.34 -10.52 7.63
N ALA A 81 -8.43 -10.87 6.95
CA ALA A 81 -9.71 -11.14 7.60
C ALA A 81 -9.80 -12.53 8.24
N GLY A 82 -9.09 -13.52 7.69
CA GLY A 82 -9.09 -14.90 8.19
C GLY A 82 -7.92 -15.26 9.10
N GLN A 83 -6.86 -14.45 9.13
CA GLN A 83 -5.57 -14.82 9.74
C GLN A 83 -5.19 -13.80 10.81
N PRO A 84 -5.39 -14.10 12.11
CA PRO A 84 -5.18 -13.15 13.19
C PRO A 84 -3.71 -12.78 13.39
N ASN A 85 -2.78 -13.62 12.92
CA ASN A 85 -1.34 -13.35 12.94
C ASN A 85 -0.88 -12.43 11.80
N VAL A 86 -1.76 -12.05 10.86
CA VAL A 86 -1.43 -11.17 9.73
C VAL A 86 -2.08 -9.80 9.89
N THR A 87 -1.27 -8.75 9.86
CA THR A 87 -1.72 -7.35 9.92
C THR A 87 -1.30 -6.62 8.65
N LEU A 88 -2.24 -5.88 8.05
CA LEU A 88 -1.97 -4.97 6.95
C LEU A 88 -2.22 -3.52 7.39
N ARG A 89 -1.26 -2.66 7.09
CA ARG A 89 -1.34 -1.21 7.25
C ARG A 89 -1.13 -0.54 5.91
N VAL A 90 -1.88 0.52 5.67
CA VAL A 90 -1.65 1.38 4.50
C VAL A 90 -0.84 2.60 4.94
N LEU A 91 0.26 2.89 4.24
CA LEU A 91 0.98 4.15 4.36
C LEU A 91 0.46 5.11 3.28
N PRO A 92 -0.28 6.18 3.66
CA PRO A 92 -0.78 7.16 2.71
C PRO A 92 0.35 7.85 1.92
N TYR A 93 0.09 8.25 0.67
CA TYR A 93 1.11 8.91 -0.16
C TYR A 93 1.63 10.24 0.42
N ASN A 94 0.82 10.88 1.28
CA ASN A 94 1.13 12.15 1.94
C ASN A 94 1.54 11.98 3.40
N ALA A 95 1.82 10.75 3.85
CA ALA A 95 2.26 10.47 5.21
C ALA A 95 3.61 11.15 5.47
N ARG A 96 3.72 11.86 6.61
CA ARG A 96 4.97 12.48 7.06
C ARG A 96 5.69 11.56 8.04
N LEU A 97 6.92 11.18 7.71
CA LEU A 97 7.81 10.51 8.66
C LEU A 97 8.51 11.57 9.52
N VAL A 98 8.24 11.55 10.82
CA VAL A 98 8.92 12.42 11.78
C VAL A 98 10.21 11.74 12.25
N GLY A 99 11.32 12.50 12.31
CA GLY A 99 12.57 12.04 12.89
C GLY A 99 13.39 11.07 12.05
N GLY A 100 13.25 11.07 10.71
CA GLY A 100 14.06 10.27 9.81
C GLY A 100 13.71 10.44 8.33
N LEU A 101 14.55 9.87 7.46
CA LEU A 101 14.31 9.80 6.02
C LEU A 101 13.38 8.63 5.67
N LEU A 102 12.71 8.72 4.53
CA LEU A 102 12.07 7.57 3.89
C LEU A 102 13.13 6.51 3.55
N PRO A 103 12.80 5.20 3.67
CA PRO A 103 13.66 4.16 3.13
C PRO A 103 13.88 4.36 1.64
N LYS A 104 15.08 4.01 1.16
CA LYS A 104 15.42 4.10 -0.27
C LYS A 104 14.88 2.91 -1.09
N SER A 105 14.51 1.82 -0.42
CA SER A 105 13.97 0.61 -1.03
C SER A 105 13.00 -0.08 -0.08
N SER A 106 12.22 -1.02 -0.64
CA SER A 106 11.43 -1.96 0.16
C SER A 106 12.36 -2.88 0.93
N PHE A 107 11.95 -3.26 2.14
CA PHE A 107 12.70 -4.18 2.98
C PHE A 107 11.78 -5.07 3.81
N ALA A 108 12.30 -6.22 4.23
CA ALA A 108 11.68 -7.14 5.17
C ALA A 108 12.55 -7.27 6.43
N LEU A 109 11.91 -7.34 7.59
CA LEU A 109 12.54 -7.61 8.88
C LEU A 109 12.14 -9.00 9.38
N TYR A 110 13.13 -9.79 9.74
CA TYR A 110 12.99 -11.13 10.31
C TYR A 110 13.55 -11.11 11.74
N THR A 111 12.70 -10.70 12.68
CA THR A 111 13.06 -10.55 14.10
C THR A 111 12.97 -11.85 14.90
N PHE A 112 12.44 -12.91 14.30
CA PHE A 112 12.42 -14.26 14.88
C PHE A 112 13.71 -15.05 14.63
N ALA A 113 14.63 -14.52 13.81
CA ALA A 113 15.96 -15.08 13.61
C ALA A 113 16.91 -14.61 14.72
N ASP A 114 17.92 -15.42 15.05
CA ASP A 114 18.99 -15.07 15.97
C ASP A 114 20.36 -15.22 15.25
N PRO A 115 21.04 -14.11 14.90
CA PRO A 115 20.61 -12.71 15.09
C PRO A 115 19.46 -12.30 14.14
N ALA A 116 18.77 -11.21 14.49
CA ALA A 116 17.73 -10.63 13.64
C ALA A 116 18.30 -10.21 12.27
N MET A 117 17.49 -10.37 11.22
CA MET A 117 17.92 -10.15 9.85
C MET A 117 17.04 -9.11 9.13
N ALA A 118 17.67 -8.19 8.41
CA ALA A 118 17.00 -7.29 7.49
C ALA A 118 17.35 -7.67 6.04
N VAL A 119 16.36 -7.66 5.15
CA VAL A 119 16.55 -7.93 3.72
C VAL A 119 16.01 -6.74 2.94
N ALA A 120 16.89 -6.01 2.25
CA ALA A 120 16.51 -4.87 1.42
C ALA A 120 16.51 -5.25 -0.06
N GLU A 121 15.42 -4.97 -0.76
CA GLU A 121 15.28 -5.26 -2.18
C GLU A 121 16.13 -4.28 -3.01
N THR A 122 16.81 -4.79 -4.04
CA THR A 122 17.46 -3.97 -5.08
C THR A 122 17.12 -4.52 -6.47
N ILE A 123 17.58 -3.86 -7.53
CA ILE A 123 17.30 -4.25 -8.92
C ILE A 123 17.91 -5.63 -9.25
N ASN A 124 19.14 -5.88 -8.79
CA ASN A 124 19.89 -7.07 -9.20
C ASN A 124 19.90 -8.19 -8.14
N SER A 125 19.88 -7.81 -6.87
CA SER A 125 20.06 -8.75 -5.76
C SER A 125 19.51 -8.18 -4.46
N ASP A 126 18.97 -9.03 -3.60
CA ASP A 126 18.63 -8.60 -2.25
C ASP A 126 19.89 -8.43 -1.41
N LEU A 127 19.94 -7.36 -0.61
CA LEU A 127 20.99 -7.13 0.39
C LEU A 127 20.52 -7.69 1.72
N VAL A 128 21.30 -8.61 2.28
CA VAL A 128 21.00 -9.29 3.55
C VAL A 128 21.92 -8.74 4.64
N TYR A 129 21.31 -8.20 5.69
CA TYR A 129 21.99 -7.64 6.85
C TYR A 129 21.69 -8.48 8.08
N THR A 130 22.75 -8.89 8.78
CA THR A 130 22.68 -9.64 10.04
C THR A 130 23.49 -8.97 11.15
N ASP A 131 24.24 -7.91 10.84
CA ASP A 131 24.91 -7.12 11.86
C ASP A 131 23.88 -6.37 12.71
N PRO A 132 23.94 -6.46 14.06
CA PRO A 132 22.95 -5.84 14.93
C PRO A 132 22.80 -4.33 14.72
N SER A 133 23.89 -3.61 14.44
CA SER A 133 23.85 -2.16 14.22
C SER A 133 23.17 -1.80 12.90
N GLU A 134 23.30 -2.64 11.87
CA GLU A 134 22.63 -2.47 10.58
C GLU A 134 21.15 -2.83 10.70
N THR A 135 20.81 -3.95 11.32
CA THR A 135 19.41 -4.37 11.54
C THR A 135 18.65 -3.35 12.38
N GLN A 136 19.28 -2.77 13.41
CA GLN A 136 18.67 -1.70 14.22
C GLN A 136 18.27 -0.47 13.40
N ARG A 137 19.01 -0.13 12.33
CA ARG A 137 18.62 0.98 11.44
C ARG A 137 17.32 0.68 10.71
N TYR A 138 17.13 -0.55 10.23
CA TYR A 138 15.90 -0.98 9.57
C TYR A 138 14.72 -1.05 10.55
N GLU A 139 14.93 -1.50 11.80
CA GLU A 139 13.91 -1.44 12.86
C GLU A 139 13.45 0.00 13.15
N GLY A 140 14.40 0.95 13.15
CA GLY A 140 14.08 2.36 13.27
C GLY A 140 13.24 2.87 12.10
N HIS A 141 13.56 2.48 10.86
CA HIS A 141 12.73 2.82 9.69
C HIS A 141 11.33 2.22 9.79
N TYR A 142 11.24 0.93 10.12
CA TYR A 142 9.98 0.23 10.35
C TYR A 142 9.10 0.94 11.38
N SER A 143 9.66 1.30 12.54
CA SER A 143 8.93 1.99 13.60
C SER A 143 8.30 3.30 13.13
N ARG A 144 9.06 4.11 12.36
CA ARG A 144 8.57 5.39 11.82
C ARG A 144 7.48 5.18 10.77
N LEU A 145 7.65 4.22 9.86
CA LEU A 145 6.64 3.87 8.87
C LEU A 145 5.35 3.39 9.54
N ARG A 146 5.48 2.56 10.58
CA ARG A 146 4.33 2.03 11.33
C ARG A 146 3.55 3.14 12.02
N LEU A 147 4.23 4.10 12.63
CA LEU A 147 3.60 5.27 13.26
C LEU A 147 2.93 6.21 12.24
N ALA A 148 3.50 6.35 11.05
CA ALA A 148 2.96 7.17 9.98
C ALA A 148 1.82 6.50 9.17
N SER A 149 1.68 5.18 9.29
CA SER A 149 0.64 4.41 8.61
C SER A 149 -0.73 4.55 9.28
N LEU A 150 -1.79 4.32 8.51
CA LEU A 150 -3.13 4.20 9.08
C LEU A 150 -3.18 3.07 10.12
N PRO A 151 -3.98 3.22 11.20
CA PRO A 151 -4.29 2.10 12.07
C PRO A 151 -4.77 0.89 11.26
N ALA A 152 -4.44 -0.33 11.71
CA ALA A 152 -4.81 -1.55 11.00
C ALA A 152 -6.34 -1.68 10.81
N ALA A 153 -7.14 -1.15 11.75
CA ALA A 153 -8.60 -1.10 11.63
C ALA A 153 -9.07 -0.26 10.43
N ASP A 154 -8.37 0.82 10.14
CA ASP A 154 -8.68 1.77 9.05
C ASP A 154 -8.08 1.34 7.71
N SER A 155 -7.23 0.32 7.72
CA SER A 155 -6.57 -0.27 6.54
C SER A 155 -7.34 -1.47 5.93
N LYS A 156 -8.55 -1.75 6.43
CA LYS A 156 -9.36 -2.90 5.99
C LYS A 156 -10.11 -2.60 4.69
N LEU A 157 -10.11 -3.55 3.75
CA LEU A 157 -10.90 -3.45 2.51
C LEU A 157 -12.40 -3.45 2.84
N ILE A 158 -13.16 -2.58 2.16
CA ILE A 158 -14.61 -2.50 2.28
C ILE A 158 -15.23 -3.53 1.34
N ARG A 159 -15.75 -4.62 1.90
CA ARG A 159 -16.26 -5.77 1.13
C ARG A 159 -17.74 -5.71 0.74
N SER A 160 -18.52 -4.76 1.26
CA SER A 160 -19.95 -4.69 0.97
C SER A 160 -20.40 -3.28 0.62
N LYS A 161 -21.31 -3.19 -0.35
CA LYS A 161 -21.95 -1.94 -0.78
C LYS A 161 -22.61 -1.23 0.40
N THR A 162 -23.31 -1.98 1.25
CA THR A 162 -23.96 -1.46 2.45
C THR A 162 -22.95 -0.84 3.42
N LYS A 163 -21.83 -1.52 3.70
CA LYS A 163 -20.80 -1.01 4.61
C LYS A 163 -20.07 0.20 4.02
N PHE A 164 -19.85 0.20 2.71
CA PHE A 164 -19.30 1.34 1.98
C PHE A 164 -20.17 2.58 2.17
N TRP A 165 -21.46 2.50 1.83
CA TRP A 165 -22.37 3.63 1.96
C TRP A 165 -22.61 4.03 3.42
N GLN A 166 -22.58 3.10 4.37
CA GLN A 166 -22.57 3.42 5.79
C GLN A 166 -21.34 4.28 6.18
N MET A 167 -20.15 3.93 5.69
CA MET A 167 -18.92 4.71 5.94
C MET A 167 -18.99 6.09 5.31
N ILE A 168 -19.47 6.22 4.06
CA ILE A 168 -19.70 7.52 3.42
C ILE A 168 -20.71 8.35 4.21
N GLY A 169 -21.80 7.73 4.68
CA GLY A 169 -22.84 8.37 5.48
C GLY A 169 -22.37 8.94 6.82
N LEU A 170 -21.23 8.52 7.35
CA LEU A 170 -20.62 9.17 8.53
C LEU A 170 -20.14 10.58 8.21
N GLY A 171 -19.67 10.81 6.98
CA GLY A 171 -19.17 12.09 6.50
C GLY A 171 -20.26 13.11 6.17
N THR A 172 -21.51 12.70 5.95
CA THR A 172 -22.60 13.57 5.47
C THR A 172 -23.27 14.42 6.55
N ARG A 173 -22.98 14.16 7.84
CA ARG A 173 -23.53 14.97 8.93
C ARG A 173 -23.01 16.41 8.85
N LEU A 174 -23.96 17.35 8.80
CA LEU A 174 -23.70 18.78 8.94
C LEU A 174 -23.18 19.08 10.35
N ARG A 175 -22.25 20.02 10.45
CA ARG A 175 -21.65 20.45 11.71
C ARG A 175 -21.51 21.97 11.68
N PRO A 176 -22.38 22.71 12.38
CA PRO A 176 -22.22 24.14 12.53
C PRO A 176 -20.91 24.50 13.22
N ASP A 177 -20.33 25.63 12.84
CA ASP A 177 -19.12 26.19 13.43
C ASP A 177 -17.89 25.25 13.46
N LEU A 178 -17.85 24.20 12.62
CA LEU A 178 -16.80 23.16 12.68
C LEU A 178 -15.39 23.74 12.49
N PHE A 179 -15.27 24.81 11.68
CA PHE A 179 -14.01 25.48 11.39
C PHE A 179 -13.86 26.82 12.12
N GLY A 180 -14.80 27.15 13.02
CA GLY A 180 -14.86 28.41 13.76
C GLY A 180 -16.25 29.06 13.70
N PRO A 181 -16.51 30.13 14.46
CA PRO A 181 -17.82 30.79 14.50
C PRO A 181 -18.27 31.26 13.10
N GLY A 182 -19.47 30.83 12.69
CA GLY A 182 -20.05 31.05 11.37
C GLY A 182 -19.46 30.18 10.24
N GLN A 183 -18.53 29.27 10.55
CA GLN A 183 -17.83 28.43 9.57
C GLN A 183 -18.26 26.97 9.65
N ASP A 184 -19.46 26.72 9.13
CA ASP A 184 -20.05 25.38 9.09
C ASP A 184 -19.31 24.44 8.15
N LYS A 185 -19.42 23.14 8.45
CA LYS A 185 -19.00 22.09 7.53
C LYS A 185 -19.90 22.05 6.29
N LYS A 186 -19.37 22.51 5.15
CA LYS A 186 -20.09 22.50 3.85
C LYS A 186 -19.83 21.25 3.01
N GLN A 187 -18.71 20.57 3.22
CA GLN A 187 -18.29 19.41 2.43
C GLN A 187 -17.41 18.47 3.25
N PHE A 188 -17.19 17.26 2.72
CA PHE A 188 -16.21 16.30 3.21
C PHE A 188 -15.56 15.60 2.02
N LEU A 189 -14.32 15.15 2.21
CA LEU A 189 -13.56 14.43 1.19
C LEU A 189 -13.53 12.94 1.53
N VAL A 190 -13.65 12.12 0.50
CA VAL A 190 -13.51 10.66 0.58
C VAL A 190 -12.35 10.27 -0.31
N PHE A 191 -11.35 9.61 0.28
CA PHE A 191 -10.22 9.07 -0.47
C PHE A 191 -10.49 7.59 -0.75
N ASP A 192 -11.02 7.30 -1.94
CA ASP A 192 -11.31 5.94 -2.37
C ASP A 192 -10.10 5.30 -3.07
N LEU A 193 -9.29 4.61 -2.27
CA LEU A 193 -8.01 4.04 -2.68
C LEU A 193 -8.15 2.79 -3.57
N ALA A 194 -9.24 2.06 -3.41
CA ALA A 194 -9.46 0.78 -4.09
C ALA A 194 -10.55 0.86 -5.17
N ARG A 195 -10.95 2.07 -5.58
CA ARG A 195 -12.04 2.33 -6.54
C ARG A 195 -13.34 1.63 -6.15
N ASN A 196 -13.65 1.61 -4.84
CA ASN A 196 -14.88 1.07 -4.30
C ASN A 196 -16.12 1.80 -4.82
N VAL A 197 -16.04 3.10 -5.09
CA VAL A 197 -17.14 3.88 -5.69
C VAL A 197 -17.51 3.24 -7.02
N GLU A 198 -16.59 3.22 -7.99
CA GLU A 198 -16.85 2.64 -9.32
C GLU A 198 -17.27 1.17 -9.27
N PHE A 199 -16.71 0.39 -8.33
CA PHE A 199 -17.10 -1.01 -8.13
C PHE A 199 -18.54 -1.17 -7.61
N PHE A 200 -19.03 -0.25 -6.77
CA PHE A 200 -20.38 -0.29 -6.22
C PHE A 200 -21.41 0.54 -7.00
N ASP A 201 -20.95 1.34 -7.95
CA ASP A 201 -21.70 2.38 -8.66
C ASP A 201 -21.74 2.13 -10.18
N SER A 202 -21.74 0.85 -10.59
CA SER A 202 -21.75 0.38 -11.98
C SER A 202 -22.98 0.76 -12.84
N ASP A 203 -23.55 1.96 -12.67
CA ASP A 203 -24.54 2.60 -13.55
C ASP A 203 -24.38 4.14 -13.51
N ILE A 204 -23.27 4.69 -14.03
CA ILE A 204 -23.15 6.14 -14.31
C ILE A 204 -22.69 6.35 -15.75
N PRO A 205 -23.40 7.16 -16.58
CA PRO A 205 -23.06 7.36 -17.99
C PRO A 205 -21.83 8.25 -18.17
N GLU A 206 -21.07 7.97 -19.23
CA GLU A 206 -19.92 8.76 -19.67
C GLU A 206 -20.35 10.13 -20.21
N ALA A 207 -19.58 11.18 -19.87
CA ALA A 207 -19.69 12.50 -20.46
C ALA A 207 -18.42 12.80 -21.27
N ASP A 208 -18.61 13.15 -22.54
CA ASP A 208 -17.56 13.49 -23.51
C ASP A 208 -17.13 14.96 -23.34
N GLY A 209 -15.81 15.25 -23.38
CA GLY A 209 -15.34 16.63 -23.20
C GLY A 209 -13.83 16.87 -23.22
N ARG A 210 -13.41 17.61 -24.26
CA ARG A 210 -12.16 18.39 -24.48
C ARG A 210 -11.04 18.29 -23.44
N VAL A 211 -9.82 18.07 -23.95
CA VAL A 211 -8.54 18.03 -23.21
C VAL A 211 -8.28 19.36 -22.48
N GLN A 212 -8.69 19.43 -21.21
CA GLN A 212 -8.12 20.35 -20.23
C GLN A 212 -6.83 19.75 -19.65
N PRO A 213 -5.94 20.59 -19.09
CA PRO A 213 -4.86 20.07 -18.25
C PRO A 213 -5.47 19.16 -17.19
N SER A 214 -4.95 17.95 -17.12
CA SER A 214 -5.39 16.95 -16.17
C SER A 214 -5.37 17.52 -14.75
N LEU A 215 -6.24 16.99 -13.89
CA LEU A 215 -6.22 17.35 -12.47
C LEU A 215 -4.81 17.20 -11.87
N GLY A 216 -4.04 16.19 -12.34
CA GLY A 216 -2.66 15.95 -11.95
C GLY A 216 -1.70 17.09 -12.33
N GLU A 217 -1.77 17.59 -13.57
CA GLU A 217 -0.93 18.71 -14.04
C GLU A 217 -1.21 19.98 -13.24
N ARG A 218 -2.48 20.29 -12.97
CA ARG A 218 -2.85 21.47 -12.18
C ARG A 218 -2.43 21.33 -10.71
N LEU A 219 -2.58 20.14 -10.12
CA LEU A 219 -2.15 19.87 -8.75
C LEU A 219 -0.64 19.97 -8.59
N PHE A 220 0.11 19.46 -9.57
CA PHE A 220 1.57 19.50 -9.57
C PHE A 220 2.08 20.94 -9.63
N ALA A 221 1.57 21.75 -10.57
CA ALA A 221 1.95 23.16 -10.69
C ALA A 221 1.70 23.94 -9.40
N GLN A 222 0.51 23.81 -8.80
CA GLN A 222 0.19 24.52 -7.56
C GLN A 222 1.02 24.05 -6.36
N ARG A 223 1.32 22.74 -6.25
CA ARG A 223 2.18 22.23 -5.16
C ARG A 223 3.62 22.69 -5.31
N ALA A 224 4.15 22.72 -6.53
CA ALA A 224 5.50 23.20 -6.81
C ALA A 224 5.63 24.70 -6.47
N GLU A 225 4.64 25.50 -6.84
CA GLU A 225 4.62 26.93 -6.58
C GLU A 225 4.49 27.24 -5.08
N LEU A 226 3.63 26.52 -4.36
CA LEU A 226 3.47 26.67 -2.91
C LEU A 226 4.76 26.31 -2.14
N LEU A 227 5.45 25.25 -2.56
CA LEU A 227 6.75 24.86 -1.98
C LEU A 227 7.84 25.91 -2.27
N TYR A 228 7.83 26.51 -3.45
CA TYR A 228 8.76 27.57 -3.82
C TYR A 228 8.52 28.84 -2.98
N THR A 229 7.26 29.27 -2.81
CA THR A 229 6.92 30.47 -2.04
C THR A 229 7.21 30.30 -0.54
N LEU A 230 6.95 29.12 0.03
CA LEU A 230 7.23 28.83 1.45
C LEU A 230 8.73 28.72 1.76
N HIS A 231 9.59 28.55 0.75
CA HIS A 231 11.05 28.53 0.91
C HIS A 231 11.69 29.93 0.83
N GLN A 232 10.94 30.93 0.39
CA GLN A 232 11.38 32.34 0.23
C GLN A 232 10.97 33.23 1.42
N LEU A 233 10.30 32.68 2.42
CA LEU A 233 9.93 33.31 3.71
C LEU A 233 10.86 32.82 4.82
#